data_AF-A0AA97IA40-F1
#
_entry.id   AF-A0AA97IA40-F1
#
_cell.length_a   1.000
_cell.length_b   1.000
_cell.length_c   1.000
_cell.angle_alpha   90.00
_cell.angle_beta   90.00
_cell.angle_gamma   90.00
#
_symmetry.space_group_name_H-M   'P 1'
#
loop_
_entity.id
_entity.type
_entity.pdbx_description
1 polymer ?
#
loop_
_entity_poly.entity_id
_entity_poly.type
_entity_poly.pdbx_seq_one_letter_code
_entity_poly.pdbx_strand_id
1 'polypeptide(L)'
;MSGEHILIVEARFYDDLADELARGAIAEIEAQGGTYERVSVPGVLEIPAAVKVASDACRAGGLDKAYDGYVTLGVVIRGETTHYDIVSNESARALMDLTIDDKIALGNGIQTVENNDQAWARANVSDKNKGGGAAAAALAMAALKQRYGAGA
;
A
#
# COMPACT_ATOMS: atom_id res chain seq x y z
N MET A 1 -16.30 -12.98 -13.39
CA MET A 1 -15.41 -13.01 -12.21
C MET A 1 -15.34 -11.57 -11.71
N SER A 2 -15.74 -11.30 -10.47
CA SER A 2 -15.58 -9.97 -9.88
C SER A 2 -14.09 -9.70 -9.68
N GLY A 3 -13.60 -8.52 -10.05
CA GLY A 3 -12.21 -8.14 -9.76
C GLY A 3 -11.96 -8.00 -8.26
N GLU A 4 -10.69 -8.02 -7.89
CA GLU A 4 -10.22 -7.97 -6.49
C GLU A 4 -10.68 -6.69 -5.78
N HIS A 5 -10.98 -6.81 -4.49
CA HIS A 5 -11.27 -5.68 -3.61
C HIS A 5 -10.04 -5.31 -2.76
N ILE A 6 -9.49 -4.12 -2.97
CA ILE A 6 -8.20 -3.71 -2.41
C ILE A 6 -8.39 -2.59 -1.39
N LEU A 7 -7.75 -2.70 -0.23
CA LEU A 7 -7.62 -1.56 0.68
C LEU A 7 -6.35 -0.77 0.38
N ILE A 8 -6.48 0.50 0.03
CA ILE A 8 -5.38 1.46 -0.05
C ILE A 8 -5.25 2.15 1.31
N VAL A 9 -4.11 1.98 1.96
CA VAL A 9 -3.73 2.70 3.19
C VAL A 9 -2.64 3.69 2.86
N GLU A 10 -2.91 4.98 3.04
CA GLU A 10 -1.96 6.04 2.70
C GLU A 10 -1.52 6.89 3.89
N ALA A 11 -0.24 7.22 3.94
CA ALA A 11 0.29 8.24 4.84
C ALA A 11 0.27 9.61 4.18
N ARG A 12 -0.51 10.55 4.74
CA ARG A 12 -0.69 11.90 4.19
C ARG A 12 0.19 12.95 4.86
N PHE A 13 1.49 12.71 4.90
CA PHE A 13 2.45 13.74 5.33
C PHE A 13 2.73 14.77 4.23
N TYR A 14 2.68 14.34 2.96
CA TYR A 14 2.77 15.19 1.77
C TYR A 14 1.54 14.97 0.90
N ASP A 15 0.54 15.86 0.98
CA ASP A 15 -0.77 15.67 0.35
C ASP A 15 -0.68 15.44 -1.16
N ASP A 16 0.03 16.31 -1.89
CA ASP A 16 0.10 16.23 -3.35
C ASP A 16 0.77 14.93 -3.84
N LEU A 17 1.80 14.46 -3.13
CA LEU A 17 2.48 13.20 -3.43
C LEU A 17 1.61 11.99 -3.08
N ALA A 18 0.83 12.06 -1.99
CA ALA A 18 -0.11 11.02 -1.61
C ALA A 18 -1.23 10.89 -2.66
N ASP A 19 -1.79 12.01 -3.11
CA ASP A 19 -2.81 12.03 -4.15
C ASP A 19 -2.29 11.52 -5.50
N GLU A 20 -1.06 11.87 -5.88
CA GLU A 20 -0.46 11.38 -7.11
C GLU A 20 -0.17 9.87 -7.07
N LEU A 21 0.34 9.36 -5.93
CA LEU A 21 0.52 7.93 -5.72
C LEU A 21 -0.83 7.19 -5.76
N ALA A 22 -1.85 7.70 -5.06
CA ALA A 22 -3.16 7.09 -5.02
C ALA A 22 -3.82 7.07 -6.40
N ARG A 23 -3.65 8.14 -7.20
CA ARG A 23 -4.12 8.20 -8.59
C ARG A 23 -3.56 7.05 -9.43
N GLY A 24 -2.25 6.79 -9.32
CA GLY A 24 -1.61 5.68 -10.01
C GLY A 24 -2.13 4.31 -9.54
N ALA A 25 -2.28 4.13 -8.23
CA ALA A 25 -2.77 2.88 -7.65
C ALA A 25 -4.22 2.58 -8.05
N ILE A 26 -5.10 3.58 -7.94
CA ILE A 26 -6.51 3.49 -8.29
C ILE A 26 -6.68 3.13 -9.77
N ALA A 27 -5.96 3.81 -10.66
CA ALA A 27 -6.03 3.55 -12.10
C ALA A 27 -5.65 2.10 -12.44
N GLU A 28 -4.62 1.54 -11.79
CA GLU A 28 -4.22 0.15 -12.00
C GLU A 28 -5.28 -0.84 -11.48
N ILE A 29 -5.86 -0.59 -10.29
CA ILE A 29 -6.92 -1.45 -9.73
C ILE A 29 -8.15 -1.46 -10.63
N GLU A 30 -8.61 -0.28 -11.06
CA GLU A 30 -9.76 -0.14 -11.95
C GLU A 30 -9.51 -0.75 -13.33
N ALA A 31 -8.28 -0.65 -13.86
CA ALA A 31 -7.90 -1.26 -15.14
C ALA A 31 -8.01 -2.78 -15.13
N GLN A 32 -7.84 -3.43 -13.98
CA GLN A 32 -8.05 -4.88 -13.80
C GLN A 32 -9.50 -5.24 -13.43
N GLY A 33 -10.42 -4.26 -13.40
CA GLY A 33 -11.81 -4.46 -13.00
C GLY A 33 -12.02 -4.66 -11.50
N GLY A 34 -11.00 -4.33 -10.70
CA GLY A 34 -11.04 -4.36 -9.25
C GLY A 34 -11.83 -3.20 -8.65
N THR A 35 -11.99 -3.24 -7.33
CA THR A 35 -12.61 -2.18 -6.53
C THR A 35 -11.69 -1.82 -5.39
N TYR A 36 -11.82 -0.62 -4.83
CA TYR A 36 -10.96 -0.20 -3.73
C TYR A 36 -11.72 0.55 -2.63
N GLU A 37 -11.13 0.54 -1.45
CA GLU A 37 -11.37 1.53 -0.40
C GLU A 37 -10.05 2.27 -0.14
N ARG A 38 -10.13 3.56 0.21
CA ARG A 38 -8.96 4.40 0.49
C ARG A 38 -9.11 5.00 1.88
N VAL A 39 -8.14 4.74 2.74
CA VAL A 39 -8.09 5.29 4.10
C VAL A 39 -6.75 5.97 4.34
N SER A 40 -6.78 7.07 5.10
CA SER A 40 -5.59 7.85 5.42
C SER A 40 -5.14 7.65 6.86
N VAL A 41 -3.83 7.61 7.06
CA VAL A 41 -3.17 7.69 8.36
C VAL A 41 -2.23 8.91 8.40
N PRO A 42 -1.87 9.42 9.60
CA PRO A 42 -1.03 10.62 9.70
C PRO A 42 0.38 10.46 9.13
N GLY A 43 0.97 9.26 9.24
CA GLY A 43 2.35 9.00 8.87
C GLY A 43 2.61 7.56 8.44
N VAL A 44 3.81 7.33 7.92
CA VAL A 44 4.23 6.04 7.35
C VAL A 44 4.39 4.97 8.43
N LEU A 45 4.69 5.36 9.68
CA LEU A 45 4.80 4.43 10.81
C LEU A 45 3.44 3.84 11.22
N GLU A 46 2.34 4.52 10.95
CA GLU A 46 1.00 4.06 11.29
C GLU A 46 0.41 3.10 10.24
N ILE A 47 0.96 3.07 9.02
CA ILE A 47 0.49 2.21 7.93
C ILE A 47 0.43 0.73 8.33
N PRO A 48 1.49 0.10 8.90
CA PRO A 48 1.43 -1.31 9.29
C PRO A 48 0.32 -1.61 10.30
N ALA A 49 0.12 -0.71 11.27
CA ALA A 49 -0.95 -0.87 12.27
C ALA A 49 -2.34 -0.79 11.62
N ALA A 50 -2.56 0.16 10.70
CA ALA A 50 -3.83 0.27 9.98
C ALA A 50 -4.12 -0.97 9.10
N VAL A 51 -3.09 -1.49 8.39
CA VAL A 51 -3.21 -2.74 7.63
C VAL A 51 -3.57 -3.91 8.56
N LYS A 52 -2.92 -4.03 9.72
CA LYS A 52 -3.19 -5.09 10.69
C LYS A 52 -4.61 -5.03 11.25
N VAL A 53 -5.11 -3.84 11.59
CA VAL A 53 -6.49 -3.66 12.06
C VAL A 53 -7.48 -4.11 11.00
N ALA A 54 -7.28 -3.71 9.74
CA ALA A 54 -8.14 -4.11 8.63
C ALA A 54 -8.06 -5.61 8.31
N SER A 55 -6.88 -6.22 8.37
CA SER A 55 -6.70 -7.66 8.11
C SER A 55 -7.32 -8.52 9.20
N ASP A 56 -7.22 -8.12 10.47
CA ASP A 56 -7.89 -8.80 11.57
C ASP A 56 -9.42 -8.69 11.46
N ALA A 57 -9.95 -7.52 11.09
CA ALA A 57 -11.38 -7.34 10.84
C ALA A 57 -11.89 -8.22 9.70
N CYS A 58 -11.12 -8.37 8.60
CA CYS A 58 -11.44 -9.30 7.52
C CYS A 58 -11.52 -10.74 8.02
N ARG A 59 -10.52 -11.21 8.78
CA ARG A 59 -10.49 -12.58 9.32
C ARG A 59 -11.61 -12.87 10.29
N ALA A 60 -12.00 -11.87 11.09
CA ALA A 60 -13.10 -11.99 12.03
C ALA A 60 -14.49 -11.96 11.36
N GLY A 61 -14.58 -11.70 10.05
CA GLY A 61 -15.85 -11.53 9.34
C GLY A 61 -16.57 -10.24 9.74
N GLY A 62 -15.84 -9.23 10.22
CA GLY A 62 -16.40 -7.96 10.70
C GLY A 62 -16.64 -6.90 9.63
N LEU A 63 -16.36 -7.22 8.36
CA LEU A 63 -16.56 -6.32 7.22
C LEU A 63 -17.61 -6.87 6.27
N ASP A 64 -18.44 -5.98 5.72
CA ASP A 64 -19.43 -6.33 4.69
C ASP A 64 -18.78 -6.95 3.45
N LYS A 65 -17.54 -6.53 3.14
CA LYS A 65 -16.71 -7.05 2.07
C LYS A 65 -15.26 -7.17 2.54
N ALA A 66 -14.72 -8.38 2.54
CA ALA A 66 -13.32 -8.60 2.86
C ALA A 66 -12.41 -8.09 1.74
N TYR A 67 -11.20 -7.64 2.11
CA TYR A 67 -10.19 -7.25 1.12
C TYR A 67 -9.38 -8.45 0.64
N ASP A 68 -9.17 -8.52 -0.67
CA ASP A 68 -8.32 -9.51 -1.33
C ASP A 68 -6.83 -9.16 -1.22
N GLY A 69 -6.52 -7.88 -0.98
CA GLY A 69 -5.16 -7.38 -0.81
C GLY A 69 -5.11 -5.93 -0.34
N TYR A 70 -3.89 -5.47 -0.10
CA TYR A 70 -3.59 -4.16 0.46
C TYR A 70 -2.57 -3.42 -0.40
N VAL A 71 -2.73 -2.12 -0.55
CA VAL A 71 -1.74 -1.24 -1.16
C VAL A 71 -1.36 -0.20 -0.12
N THR A 72 -0.07 -0.09 0.19
CA THR A 72 0.42 0.90 1.14
C THR A 72 1.10 2.04 0.39
N LEU A 73 0.71 3.28 0.66
CA LEU A 73 1.26 4.45 -0.03
C LEU A 73 1.82 5.45 0.97
N GLY A 74 2.97 6.03 0.67
CA GLY A 74 3.55 7.07 1.50
C GLY A 74 4.89 7.53 0.95
N VAL A 75 5.35 8.67 1.43
CA VAL A 75 6.66 9.20 1.05
C VAL A 75 7.42 9.64 2.29
N VAL A 76 8.65 9.16 2.39
CA VAL A 76 9.64 9.58 3.37
C VAL A 76 10.76 10.23 2.58
N ILE A 77 11.01 11.52 2.83
CA ILE A 77 12.09 12.30 2.20
C ILE A 77 13.18 12.52 3.25
N ARG A 78 14.44 12.21 2.92
CA ARG A 78 15.56 12.39 3.85
C ARG A 78 15.68 13.87 4.24
N GLY A 79 15.57 14.13 5.54
CA GLY A 79 15.82 15.43 6.16
C GLY A 79 17.14 15.47 6.90
N GLU A 80 17.24 16.33 7.91
CA GLU A 80 18.46 16.55 8.68
C GLU A 80 18.72 15.49 9.76
N THR A 81 17.70 14.73 10.14
CA THR A 81 17.76 13.79 11.26
C THR A 81 17.70 12.34 10.81
N THR A 82 18.23 11.44 11.64
CA THR A 82 18.16 9.97 11.46
C THR A 82 16.74 9.43 11.60
N HIS A 83 15.75 10.27 11.95
CA HIS A 83 14.35 9.87 11.98
C HIS A 83 13.87 9.31 10.63
N TYR A 84 14.43 9.81 9.53
CA TYR A 84 14.22 9.23 8.19
C TYR A 84 14.48 7.73 8.14
N ASP A 85 15.62 7.28 8.70
CA ASP A 85 16.03 5.88 8.65
C ASP A 85 15.11 5.03 9.53
N ILE A 86 14.67 5.55 10.67
CA ILE A 86 13.69 4.89 11.55
C ILE A 86 12.36 4.71 10.81
N VAL A 87 11.78 5.79 10.27
CA VAL A 87 10.48 5.71 9.59
C VAL A 87 10.55 4.78 8.38
N SER A 88 11.62 4.88 7.59
CA SER A 88 11.83 4.06 6.40
C SER A 88 12.00 2.58 6.73
N ASN A 89 12.88 2.24 7.68
CA ASN A 89 13.21 0.86 7.98
C ASN A 89 12.11 0.16 8.77
N GLU A 90 11.53 0.83 9.77
CA GLU A 90 10.56 0.18 10.66
C GLU A 90 9.22 -0.04 9.97
N SER A 91 8.81 0.86 9.07
CA SER A 91 7.63 0.64 8.24
C SER A 91 7.83 -0.52 7.26
N ALA A 92 8.98 -0.56 6.57
CA ALA A 92 9.30 -1.64 5.64
C ALA A 92 9.37 -3.01 6.36
N ARG A 93 10.05 -3.08 7.51
CA ARG A 93 10.12 -4.31 8.32
C ARG A 93 8.74 -4.77 8.75
N ALA A 94 7.95 -3.89 9.38
CA ALA A 94 6.64 -4.27 9.90
C ALA A 94 5.69 -4.72 8.78
N LEU A 95 5.72 -4.09 7.61
CA LEU A 95 4.96 -4.56 6.46
C LEU A 95 5.43 -5.93 5.97
N MET A 96 6.75 -6.17 5.92
CA MET A 96 7.29 -7.48 5.55
C MET A 96 6.83 -8.57 6.52
N ASP A 97 6.92 -8.33 7.83
CA ASP A 97 6.44 -9.25 8.85
C ASP A 97 4.95 -9.56 8.65
N LEU A 98 4.11 -8.54 8.39
CA LEU A 98 2.69 -8.75 8.06
C LEU A 98 2.48 -9.58 6.79
N THR A 99 3.27 -9.38 5.72
CA THR A 99 3.08 -10.19 4.52
C THR A 99 3.39 -11.67 4.76
N ILE A 100 4.37 -11.97 5.60
CA ILE A 100 4.83 -13.34 5.87
C ILE A 100 3.96 -14.04 6.92
N ASP A 101 3.80 -13.43 8.10
CA ASP A 101 3.12 -14.04 9.24
C ASP A 101 1.61 -14.11 9.01
N ASP A 102 1.08 -13.02 8.48
CA ASP A 102 -0.34 -12.79 8.29
C ASP A 102 -0.82 -13.26 6.89
N LYS A 103 0.12 -13.62 5.99
CA LYS A 103 -0.15 -14.14 4.64
C LYS A 103 -1.10 -13.26 3.83
N ILE A 104 -0.93 -11.95 3.95
CA ILE A 104 -1.73 -10.97 3.21
C ILE A 104 -1.06 -10.65 1.87
N ALA A 105 -1.87 -10.41 0.84
CA ALA A 105 -1.39 -9.86 -0.41
C ALA A 105 -1.16 -8.36 -0.21
N LEU A 106 0.07 -7.88 -0.40
CA LEU A 106 0.41 -6.49 -0.16
C LEU A 106 1.35 -5.94 -1.22
N GLY A 107 1.01 -4.77 -1.74
CA GLY A 107 1.87 -3.95 -2.58
C GLY A 107 2.45 -2.78 -1.79
N ASN A 108 3.77 -2.77 -1.61
CA ASN A 108 4.45 -1.70 -0.88
C ASN A 108 4.82 -0.54 -1.80
N GLY A 109 4.09 0.57 -1.68
CA GLY A 109 4.31 1.84 -2.37
C GLY A 109 4.88 2.95 -1.47
N ILE A 110 5.44 2.60 -0.29
CA ILE A 110 6.18 3.55 0.53
C ILE A 110 7.49 3.91 -0.19
N GLN A 111 7.67 5.20 -0.41
CA GLN A 111 8.84 5.74 -1.10
C GLN A 111 9.84 6.30 -0.11
N THR A 112 11.07 5.79 -0.16
CA THR A 112 12.20 6.29 0.63
C THR A 112 13.17 6.97 -0.33
N VAL A 113 13.24 8.29 -0.26
CA VAL A 113 13.94 9.12 -1.25
C VAL A 113 14.80 10.19 -0.59
N GLU A 114 15.81 10.67 -1.32
CA GLU A 114 16.77 11.65 -0.81
C GLU A 114 16.30 13.09 -0.96
N ASN A 115 15.32 13.37 -1.82
CA ASN A 115 14.80 14.72 -2.06
C ASN A 115 13.42 14.72 -2.76
N ASN A 116 12.83 15.92 -2.86
CA ASN A 116 11.51 16.15 -3.44
C ASN A 116 11.43 15.80 -4.94
N ASP A 117 12.48 16.07 -5.72
CA ASP A 117 12.49 15.75 -7.16
C ASP A 117 12.40 14.23 -7.39
N GLN A 118 13.12 13.45 -6.58
CA GLN A 118 13.01 12.00 -6.58
C GLN A 118 11.62 11.52 -6.14
N ALA A 119 11.01 12.17 -5.14
CA ALA A 119 9.66 11.85 -4.71
C ALA A 119 8.67 11.98 -5.88
N TRP A 120 8.70 13.12 -6.57
CA TRP A 120 7.82 13.41 -7.69
C TRP A 120 8.07 12.52 -8.90
N ALA A 121 9.33 12.34 -9.33
CA ALA A 121 9.66 11.45 -10.46
C ALA A 121 9.14 10.02 -10.22
N ARG A 122 9.12 9.60 -8.96
CA ARG A 122 8.64 8.27 -8.61
C ARG A 122 7.13 8.18 -8.40
N ALA A 123 6.51 9.22 -7.86
CA ALA A 123 5.06 9.27 -7.65
C ALA A 123 4.31 9.45 -8.97
N ASN A 124 4.82 10.32 -9.86
CA ASN A 124 4.16 10.77 -11.07
C ASN A 124 3.69 9.61 -11.95
N VAL A 125 2.39 9.57 -12.26
CA VAL A 125 1.79 8.47 -13.03
C VAL A 125 2.27 8.40 -14.48
N SER A 126 2.78 9.51 -15.01
CA SER A 126 3.35 9.63 -16.36
C SER A 126 4.86 9.42 -16.38
N ASP A 127 5.50 9.21 -15.22
CA ASP A 127 6.91 8.82 -15.12
C ASP A 127 7.00 7.41 -14.51
N LYS A 128 7.55 7.23 -13.31
CA LYS A 128 7.80 5.88 -12.78
C LYS A 128 6.58 5.24 -12.10
N ASN A 129 5.51 6.01 -11.87
CA ASN A 129 4.21 5.54 -11.37
C ASN A 129 4.32 4.48 -10.25
N LYS A 130 4.99 4.80 -9.15
CA LYS A 130 5.18 3.83 -8.06
C LYS A 130 3.89 3.46 -7.33
N GLY A 131 2.88 4.33 -7.38
CA GLY A 131 1.53 4.00 -6.91
C GLY A 131 0.90 2.87 -7.72
N GLY A 132 0.90 2.99 -9.05
CA GLY A 132 0.42 1.93 -9.95
C GLY A 132 1.25 0.64 -9.82
N GLY A 133 2.57 0.76 -9.72
CA GLY A 133 3.44 -0.40 -9.48
C GLY A 133 3.12 -1.13 -8.17
N ALA A 134 2.78 -0.42 -7.09
CA ALA A 134 2.36 -1.02 -5.83
C ALA A 134 1.00 -1.73 -5.97
N ALA A 135 0.03 -1.11 -6.66
CA ALA A 135 -1.25 -1.76 -6.96
C ALA A 135 -1.08 -3.04 -7.80
N ALA A 136 -0.28 -3.00 -8.86
CA ALA A 136 0.01 -4.17 -9.68
C ALA A 136 0.64 -5.30 -8.86
N ALA A 137 1.55 -4.97 -7.93
CA ALA A 137 2.12 -5.95 -7.02
C ALA A 137 1.08 -6.56 -6.07
N ALA A 138 0.19 -5.74 -5.49
CA ALA A 138 -0.88 -6.23 -4.62
C ALA A 138 -1.83 -7.19 -5.35
N LEU A 139 -2.26 -6.83 -6.57
CA LEU A 139 -3.13 -7.66 -7.41
C LEU A 139 -2.45 -8.99 -7.80
N ALA A 140 -1.18 -8.94 -8.20
CA ALA A 140 -0.41 -10.15 -8.50
C ALA A 140 -0.30 -11.08 -7.28
N MET A 141 -0.08 -10.53 -6.09
CA MET A 141 -0.01 -11.30 -4.85
C MET A 141 -1.39 -11.85 -4.43
N ALA A 142 -2.48 -11.12 -4.67
CA ALA A 142 -3.85 -11.59 -4.43
C ALA A 142 -4.18 -12.77 -5.34
N ALA A 143 -3.88 -12.67 -6.64
CA ALA A 143 -4.03 -13.77 -7.58
C ALA A 143 -3.19 -14.99 -7.20
N LEU A 144 -1.96 -14.79 -6.70
CA LEU A 144 -1.09 -15.86 -6.21
C LEU A 144 -1.70 -16.56 -4.98
N LYS A 145 -2.21 -15.78 -4.03
CA LYS A 145 -2.87 -16.30 -2.81
C LYS A 145 -4.11 -17.13 -3.16
N GLN A 146 -4.93 -16.66 -4.10
CA GLN A 146 -6.10 -17.39 -4.60
C GLN A 146 -5.68 -18.69 -5.30
N ARG A 147 -4.66 -18.66 -6.17
CA ARG A 147 -4.15 -19.83 -6.90
C ARG A 147 -3.75 -20.98 -5.97
N TYR A 148 -3.16 -20.69 -4.82
CA TYR A 148 -2.70 -21.70 -3.87
C TYR A 148 -3.68 -21.98 -2.72
N GLY A 149 -4.89 -21.41 -2.75
CA GLY A 149 -5.92 -21.67 -1.75
C GLY A 149 -5.57 -21.18 -0.34
N ALA A 150 -4.64 -20.24 -0.19
CA ALA A 150 -4.24 -19.68 1.10
C ALA A 150 -5.24 -18.64 1.66
N GLY A 151 -6.47 -18.63 1.13
CA GLY A 151 -7.56 -17.73 1.50
C GLY A 151 -8.77 -18.42 2.12
N ALA A 152 -8.63 -19.68 2.58
CA ALA A 152 -9.64 -20.39 3.36
C ALA A 152 -9.19 -20.51 4.82
#